data_AF-A0A7X8UM68-F1
#
_entry.id   AF-A0A7X8UM68-F1
#
_cell.length_a   1.000
_cell.length_b   1.000
_cell.length_c   1.000
_cell.angle_alpha   90.00
_cell.angle_beta   90.00
_cell.angle_gamma   90.00
#
_symmetry.space_group_name_H-M   'P 1'
#
loop_
_entity.id
_entity.type
_entity.pdbx_description
1 polymer ?
#
loop_
_entity_poly.entity_id
_entity_poly.type
_entity_poly.pdbx_seq_one_letter_code
_entity_poly.pdbx_strand_id
1 'polypeptide(L)'
;MSGQDKNPPRLDARQPAGPSRTKNVLLLVTPIILLAAVVAGYVTLLRETSDSPTTVASNDRAGATKTIKFGRAAKTLDELLSIPVEKLGEVDIAEMNLLCAVGLPGSEELDIDHALATLDQWAAKVAFETNRHLYRVADPRYADHYRHSEAYLRAEFLVQVLCEDVGVKYNLAAKDNFDFKDSRVAFIHGMIPMPGETLKDAPGGTCASMPVMVTAVGRRLGYPLKLATTQGHIFVRWDGQNHANPAWRERFNMEVTNGFASFEDDYYKTWPFKLSDYDVQANRYLLSLSPQEELTEFLAARGHCGLDNGQIAFAARCYENACRYDMTRPACRAWLVDAAMKCDYKPTTPVLARELTQRMRPHVARRDPLAVPTPGDIAPSVPDVPGIVPTRIGQWRQPHLLLPGVPQPPSPYAPKPPQPGTPQPGFPNYHQTYQLPVPGQPR
;
A
#
# COMPACT_ATOMS: atom_id res chain seq x y z
N MET A 1 -42.04 -39.32 68.07
CA MET A 1 -42.65 -38.85 69.32
C MET A 1 -41.55 -38.19 70.14
N SER A 2 -41.85 -36.98 70.65
CA SER A 2 -41.33 -36.32 71.86
C SER A 2 -39.88 -36.62 72.27
N GLY A 3 -38.96 -35.66 72.33
CA GLY A 3 -39.12 -34.33 72.92
C GLY A 3 -38.52 -34.31 74.32
N GLN A 4 -37.78 -33.23 74.62
CA GLN A 4 -37.47 -32.71 75.96
C GLN A 4 -36.49 -33.52 76.83
N ASP A 5 -35.66 -32.97 77.71
CA ASP A 5 -35.19 -31.61 78.05
C ASP A 5 -34.28 -31.80 79.30
N LYS A 6 -33.56 -30.76 79.72
CA LYS A 6 -33.04 -30.51 81.11
C LYS A 6 -31.64 -31.04 81.50
N ASN A 7 -30.68 -30.11 81.38
CA ASN A 7 -29.63 -29.81 82.38
C ASN A 7 -30.26 -29.45 83.76
N PRO A 8 -29.56 -29.35 84.94
CA PRO A 8 -28.17 -28.91 85.20
C PRO A 8 -27.54 -29.58 86.47
N PRO A 9 -26.77 -28.90 87.37
CA PRO A 9 -25.40 -28.34 87.29
C PRO A 9 -24.44 -28.93 88.37
N ARG A 10 -23.12 -28.64 88.30
CA ARG A 10 -22.32 -28.13 89.45
C ARG A 10 -20.83 -27.89 89.11
N LEU A 11 -20.44 -26.62 89.23
CA LEU A 11 -19.26 -26.04 89.91
C LEU A 11 -18.42 -27.09 90.70
N ASP A 12 -17.08 -27.15 90.72
CA ASP A 12 -16.09 -26.08 90.82
C ASP A 12 -14.65 -26.65 90.74
N ALA A 13 -13.78 -25.83 90.14
CA ALA A 13 -12.37 -25.56 90.44
C ALA A 13 -11.37 -26.68 90.86
N ARG A 14 -10.41 -26.96 89.96
CA ARG A 14 -8.98 -27.14 90.31
C ARG A 14 -8.05 -26.51 89.25
N GLN A 15 -7.37 -25.46 89.72
CA GLN A 15 -6.03 -24.89 89.47
C GLN A 15 -5.20 -25.11 88.17
N PRO A 16 -4.32 -24.12 87.85
CA PRO A 16 -3.82 -23.82 86.51
C PRO A 16 -2.51 -24.53 86.15
N ALA A 17 -2.35 -24.87 84.86
CA ALA A 17 -1.09 -25.27 84.26
C ALA A 17 -0.32 -24.03 83.76
N GLY A 18 0.98 -23.99 84.05
CA GLY A 18 1.88 -22.89 83.74
C GLY A 18 2.14 -22.65 82.24
N PRO A 19 2.68 -21.47 81.88
CA PRO A 19 2.82 -21.04 80.49
C PRO A 19 3.90 -21.83 79.73
N SER A 20 3.53 -22.34 78.56
CA SER A 20 4.40 -23.10 77.67
C SER A 20 5.39 -22.20 76.91
N ARG A 21 6.65 -22.63 76.88
CA ARG A 21 7.84 -21.98 76.28
C ARG A 21 7.79 -21.84 74.74
N THR A 22 6.72 -22.24 74.07
CA THR A 22 6.65 -22.30 72.59
C THR A 22 6.22 -21.00 71.92
N LYS A 23 5.72 -19.99 72.66
CA LYS A 23 5.25 -18.73 72.07
C LYS A 23 6.35 -17.69 71.79
N ASN A 24 7.55 -17.85 72.37
CA ASN A 24 8.61 -16.84 72.22
C ASN A 24 9.55 -17.08 71.02
N VAL A 25 9.57 -18.28 70.44
CA VAL A 25 10.41 -18.56 69.25
C VAL A 25 9.72 -18.06 67.97
N LEU A 26 8.38 -18.11 67.91
CA LEU A 26 7.63 -17.69 66.72
C LEU A 26 7.64 -16.15 66.54
N LEU A 27 7.73 -15.38 67.63
CA LEU A 27 7.79 -13.92 67.58
C LEU A 27 9.15 -13.35 67.13
N LEU A 28 10.23 -14.13 67.22
CA LEU A 28 11.57 -13.69 66.80
C LEU A 28 11.91 -14.02 65.33
N VAL A 29 11.35 -15.10 64.79
CA VAL A 29 11.68 -15.55 63.43
C VAL A 29 10.89 -14.79 62.35
N THR A 30 9.66 -14.38 62.67
CA THR A 30 8.76 -13.68 61.74
C THR A 30 9.34 -12.36 61.16
N PRO A 31 9.94 -11.44 61.95
CA PRO A 31 10.51 -10.22 61.38
C PRO A 31 11.75 -10.46 60.50
N ILE A 32 12.52 -11.52 60.76
CA ILE A 32 13.72 -11.85 59.98
C ILE A 32 13.33 -12.32 58.58
N ILE A 33 12.28 -13.16 58.47
CA ILE A 33 11.77 -13.63 57.18
C ILE A 33 11.20 -12.46 56.37
N LEU A 34 10.48 -11.54 57.01
CA LEU A 34 9.91 -10.37 56.37
C LEU A 34 11.00 -9.40 55.85
N LEU A 35 12.06 -9.18 56.64
CA LEU A 35 13.20 -8.37 56.23
C LEU A 35 13.94 -9.02 55.04
N ALA A 36 14.14 -10.34 55.06
CA ALA A 36 14.77 -11.05 53.95
C ALA A 36 13.96 -10.96 52.65
N ALA A 37 12.62 -11.02 52.74
CA ALA A 37 11.74 -10.85 51.58
C ALA A 37 11.77 -9.42 51.01
N VAL A 38 11.83 -8.40 51.87
CA VAL A 38 11.97 -6.99 51.45
C VAL A 38 13.33 -6.75 50.80
N VAL A 39 14.42 -7.29 51.38
CA VAL A 39 15.76 -7.18 50.79
C VAL A 39 15.83 -7.92 49.45
N ALA A 40 15.25 -9.12 49.35
CA ALA A 40 15.19 -9.85 48.08
C ALA A 40 14.42 -9.06 47.01
N GLY A 41 13.25 -8.50 47.36
CA GLY A 41 12.45 -7.66 46.48
C GLY A 41 13.20 -6.39 46.04
N TYR A 42 13.91 -5.73 46.96
CA TYR A 42 14.71 -4.54 46.68
C TYR A 42 15.92 -4.86 45.80
N VAL A 43 16.56 -6.02 45.98
CA VAL A 43 17.68 -6.48 45.13
C VAL A 43 17.19 -6.81 43.72
N THR A 44 16.00 -7.41 43.54
CA THR A 44 15.41 -7.60 42.20
C THR A 44 15.05 -6.27 41.53
N LEU A 45 14.50 -5.32 42.27
CA LEU A 45 14.17 -3.99 41.75
C LEU A 45 15.44 -3.18 41.36
N LEU A 46 16.51 -3.34 42.14
CA LEU A 46 17.82 -2.76 41.82
C LEU A 46 18.50 -3.47 40.64
N ARG A 47 18.24 -4.76 40.42
CA ARG A 47 18.73 -5.48 39.24
C ARG A 47 18.02 -5.06 37.96
N GLU A 48 16.71 -4.82 38.01
CA GLU A 48 15.96 -4.26 36.86
C GLU A 48 16.37 -2.83 36.51
N THR A 49 16.92 -2.08 37.46
CA THR A 49 17.43 -0.72 37.22
C THR A 49 18.92 -0.66 36.88
N SER A 50 19.68 -1.75 37.06
CA SER A 50 21.13 -1.79 36.89
C SER A 50 21.61 -2.47 35.59
N ASP A 51 20.73 -3.04 34.78
CA ASP A 51 21.06 -3.59 33.44
C ASP A 51 20.75 -2.61 32.29
N SER A 52 20.79 -1.30 32.56
CA SER A 52 21.01 -0.34 31.49
C SER A 52 22.51 -0.34 31.16
N PRO A 53 22.94 -0.83 29.98
CA PRO A 53 24.31 -0.64 29.56
C PRO A 53 24.55 0.87 29.54
N THR A 54 25.53 1.32 30.32
CA THR A 54 26.11 2.65 30.16
C THR A 54 26.90 2.62 28.86
N THR A 55 26.18 2.63 27.75
CA THR A 55 26.70 2.99 26.44
C THR A 55 27.15 4.43 26.60
N VAL A 56 28.45 4.64 26.59
CA VAL A 56 29.03 5.95 26.30
C VAL A 56 28.31 6.42 25.04
N ALA A 57 27.42 7.40 25.20
CA ALA A 57 26.67 7.98 24.10
C ALA A 57 27.69 8.60 23.16
N SER A 58 28.10 7.84 22.14
CA SER A 58 28.52 8.45 20.90
C SER A 58 27.38 9.37 20.49
N ASN A 59 27.72 10.58 20.08
CA ASN A 59 26.84 11.45 19.32
C ASN A 59 26.56 10.77 17.95
N ASP A 60 25.91 9.61 17.97
CA ASP A 60 25.27 9.01 16.82
C ASP A 60 24.21 10.03 16.42
N ARG A 61 24.50 10.75 15.33
CA ARG A 61 23.59 11.74 14.75
C ARG A 61 22.19 11.15 14.67
N ALA A 62 21.33 11.60 15.57
CA ALA A 62 19.90 11.35 15.52
C ALA A 62 19.40 11.77 14.14
N GLY A 63 19.06 10.81 13.28
CA GLY A 63 18.44 11.09 11.99
C GLY A 63 18.95 10.30 10.78
N ALA A 64 20.02 9.53 10.88
CA ALA A 64 20.45 8.70 9.74
C ALA A 64 19.43 7.56 9.49
N THR A 65 18.69 7.65 8.39
CA THR A 65 17.78 6.58 7.96
C THR A 65 18.55 5.28 7.72
N LYS A 66 18.28 4.27 8.55
CA LYS A 66 18.79 2.91 8.34
C LYS A 66 17.93 2.21 7.29
N THR A 67 18.58 1.57 6.32
CA THR A 67 17.88 0.77 5.33
C THR A 67 17.41 -0.56 5.93
N ILE A 68 16.20 -0.96 5.58
CA ILE A 68 15.58 -2.25 5.87
C ILE A 68 15.85 -3.15 4.68
N LYS A 69 16.47 -4.30 4.93
CA LYS A 69 16.63 -5.36 3.92
C LYS A 69 15.46 -6.32 4.03
N PHE A 70 14.82 -6.59 2.90
CA PHE A 70 13.80 -7.63 2.80
C PHE A 70 14.45 -8.93 2.34
N GLY A 71 14.16 -10.04 3.02
CA GLY A 71 14.47 -11.38 2.52
C GLY A 71 13.36 -11.85 1.59
N ARG A 72 13.66 -12.78 0.68
CA ARG A 72 12.63 -13.41 -0.16
C ARG A 72 11.71 -14.28 0.69
N ALA A 73 10.42 -13.98 0.65
CA ALA A 73 9.39 -14.79 1.29
C ALA A 73 8.89 -15.93 0.38
N ALA A 74 8.97 -15.77 -0.94
CA ALA A 74 8.53 -16.75 -1.93
C ALA A 74 9.49 -16.84 -3.12
N LYS A 75 9.76 -18.07 -3.59
CA LYS A 75 10.58 -18.28 -4.78
C LYS A 75 9.79 -18.21 -6.08
N THR A 76 8.50 -18.54 -6.01
CA THR A 76 7.61 -18.65 -7.17
C THR A 76 6.27 -17.96 -6.91
N LEU A 77 5.52 -17.69 -7.99
CA LEU A 77 4.16 -17.12 -7.86
C LEU A 77 3.24 -18.07 -7.09
N ASP A 78 3.34 -19.39 -7.28
CA ASP A 78 2.51 -20.37 -6.57
C ASP A 78 2.82 -20.39 -5.05
N GLU A 79 4.10 -20.26 -4.68
CA GLU A 79 4.49 -20.10 -3.28
C GLU A 79 3.92 -18.82 -2.69
N LEU A 80 4.00 -17.69 -3.40
CA LEU A 80 3.39 -16.41 -2.98
C LEU A 80 1.88 -16.55 -2.81
N LEU A 81 1.20 -17.20 -3.76
CA LEU A 81 -0.25 -17.41 -3.72
C LEU A 81 -0.67 -18.35 -2.58
N SER A 82 0.26 -19.11 -2.02
CA SER A 82 0.03 -20.01 -0.88
C SER A 82 0.27 -19.34 0.48
N ILE A 83 0.82 -18.11 0.51
CA ILE A 83 1.02 -17.35 1.75
C ILE A 83 -0.35 -16.93 2.31
N PRO A 84 -0.63 -17.17 3.61
CA PRO A 84 -1.84 -16.68 4.26
C PRO A 84 -1.95 -15.15 4.16
N VAL A 85 -3.18 -14.64 3.98
CA VAL A 85 -3.44 -13.21 3.78
C VAL A 85 -2.86 -12.36 4.92
N GLU A 86 -2.93 -12.86 6.15
CA GLU A 86 -2.43 -12.18 7.35
C GLU A 86 -0.91 -12.02 7.35
N LYS A 87 -0.20 -12.83 6.55
CA LYS A 87 1.25 -12.83 6.39
C LYS A 87 1.73 -12.07 5.16
N LEU A 88 0.85 -11.65 4.27
CA LEU A 88 1.23 -10.86 3.09
C LEU A 88 1.85 -9.51 3.47
N GLY A 89 1.54 -8.96 4.64
CA GLY A 89 2.19 -7.73 5.14
C GLY A 89 3.67 -7.87 5.48
N GLU A 90 4.18 -9.10 5.55
CA GLU A 90 5.60 -9.39 5.77
C GLU A 90 6.36 -9.57 4.44
N VAL A 91 5.65 -9.66 3.31
CA VAL A 91 6.24 -9.85 1.96
C VAL A 91 6.60 -8.50 1.35
N ASP A 92 7.77 -8.41 0.73
CA ASP A 92 8.18 -7.21 0.00
C ASP A 92 7.23 -6.94 -1.19
N ILE A 93 6.77 -5.70 -1.32
CA ILE A 93 5.91 -5.29 -2.43
C ILE A 93 6.60 -5.47 -3.79
N ALA A 94 7.92 -5.28 -3.84
CA ALA A 94 8.69 -5.53 -5.06
C ALA A 94 8.70 -7.02 -5.41
N GLU A 95 8.90 -7.89 -4.43
CA GLU A 95 8.84 -9.34 -4.62
C GLU A 95 7.46 -9.77 -5.14
N MET A 96 6.38 -9.28 -4.54
CA MET A 96 5.02 -9.55 -5.02
C MET A 96 4.83 -9.11 -6.47
N ASN A 97 5.24 -7.88 -6.80
CA ASN A 97 5.10 -7.32 -8.15
C ASN A 97 5.90 -8.13 -9.19
N LEU A 98 7.16 -8.45 -8.88
CA LEU A 98 8.05 -9.19 -9.77
C LEU A 98 7.58 -10.63 -9.99
N LEU A 99 7.12 -11.34 -8.96
CA LEU A 99 6.56 -12.68 -9.10
C LEU A 99 5.28 -12.69 -9.94
N CYS A 100 4.46 -11.65 -9.86
CA CYS A 100 3.30 -11.49 -10.74
C CYS A 100 3.68 -11.22 -12.20
N ALA A 101 4.92 -10.79 -12.49
CA ALA A 101 5.40 -10.59 -13.86
C ALA A 101 5.90 -11.90 -14.52
N VAL A 102 6.41 -12.86 -13.75
CA VAL A 102 7.07 -14.08 -14.26
C VAL A 102 6.25 -14.82 -15.33
N GLY A 103 6.87 -15.08 -16.48
CA GLY A 103 6.27 -15.83 -17.58
C GLY A 103 5.27 -15.03 -18.43
N LEU A 104 5.20 -13.71 -18.23
CA LEU A 104 4.54 -12.79 -19.16
C LEU A 104 5.51 -12.35 -20.26
N PRO A 105 5.01 -11.91 -21.43
CA PRO A 105 5.86 -11.31 -22.45
C PRO A 105 6.69 -10.14 -21.91
N GLY A 106 7.98 -10.12 -22.24
CA GLY A 106 8.95 -9.13 -21.78
C GLY A 106 9.61 -9.46 -20.43
N SER A 107 9.24 -10.58 -19.78
CA SER A 107 9.83 -11.04 -18.51
C SER A 107 10.69 -12.31 -18.66
N GLU A 108 11.04 -12.69 -19.88
CA GLU A 108 11.73 -13.95 -20.19
C GLU A 108 13.08 -14.06 -19.49
N GLU A 109 13.78 -12.95 -19.34
CA GLU A 109 15.09 -12.87 -18.69
C GLU A 109 15.02 -12.35 -17.25
N LEU A 110 13.81 -12.19 -16.68
CA LEU A 110 13.62 -11.54 -15.38
C LEU A 110 14.42 -12.22 -14.27
N ASP A 111 15.41 -11.48 -13.73
CA ASP A 111 16.16 -11.85 -12.54
C ASP A 111 15.63 -11.07 -11.32
N ILE A 112 14.85 -11.75 -10.49
CA ILE A 112 14.24 -11.17 -9.29
C ILE A 112 15.28 -10.81 -8.24
N ASP A 113 16.31 -11.65 -8.04
CA ASP A 113 17.30 -11.41 -6.98
C ASP A 113 18.17 -10.19 -7.34
N HIS A 114 18.56 -10.05 -8.61
CA HIS A 114 19.22 -8.85 -9.13
C HIS A 114 18.33 -7.60 -8.99
N ALA A 115 17.05 -7.72 -9.35
CA ALA A 115 16.12 -6.61 -9.23
C ALA A 115 15.99 -6.11 -7.79
N LEU A 116 15.78 -7.02 -6.82
CA LEU A 116 15.68 -6.66 -5.40
C LEU A 116 16.98 -6.04 -4.87
N ALA A 117 18.15 -6.59 -5.26
CA ALA A 117 19.44 -6.03 -4.89
C ALA A 117 19.66 -4.62 -5.47
N THR A 118 19.16 -4.37 -6.68
CA THR A 118 19.20 -3.04 -7.31
C THR A 118 18.36 -2.03 -6.53
N LEU A 119 17.16 -2.42 -6.07
CA LEU A 119 16.31 -1.57 -5.24
C LEU A 119 16.95 -1.23 -3.89
N ASP A 120 17.69 -2.17 -3.28
CA ASP A 120 18.45 -1.92 -2.06
C ASP A 120 19.56 -0.88 -2.27
N GLN A 121 20.25 -0.93 -3.42
CA GLN A 121 21.27 0.07 -3.78
C GLN A 121 20.64 1.45 -3.99
N TRP A 122 19.49 1.52 -4.67
CA TRP A 122 18.76 2.77 -4.87
C TRP A 122 18.26 3.34 -3.54
N ALA A 123 17.74 2.50 -2.63
CA ALA A 123 17.36 2.92 -1.29
C ALA A 123 18.56 3.49 -0.52
N ALA A 124 19.73 2.86 -0.58
CA ALA A 124 20.93 3.40 0.07
C ALA A 124 21.33 4.79 -0.48
N LYS A 125 21.22 4.99 -1.80
CA LYS A 125 21.47 6.30 -2.43
C LYS A 125 20.46 7.34 -1.97
N VAL A 126 19.16 7.02 -1.99
CA VAL A 126 18.10 7.90 -1.49
C VAL A 126 18.31 8.26 -0.01
N ALA A 127 18.68 7.28 0.83
CA ALA A 127 18.97 7.52 2.24
C ALA A 127 20.10 8.54 2.40
N PHE A 128 21.20 8.36 1.67
CA PHE A 128 22.34 9.26 1.70
C PHE A 128 21.96 10.69 1.30
N GLU A 129 21.28 10.83 0.16
CA GLU A 129 20.85 12.11 -0.40
C GLU A 129 19.83 12.83 0.48
N THR A 130 18.89 12.09 1.06
CA THR A 130 17.88 12.66 1.96
C THR A 130 18.52 13.13 3.27
N ASN A 131 19.35 12.29 3.89
CA ASN A 131 19.96 12.58 5.19
C ASN A 131 20.87 13.82 5.13
N ARG A 132 21.63 14.00 4.04
CA ARG A 132 22.49 15.18 3.88
C ARG A 132 21.71 16.49 3.68
N HIS A 133 20.41 16.41 3.36
CA HIS A 133 19.56 17.56 3.09
C HIS A 133 18.46 17.80 4.13
N LEU A 134 18.40 17.03 5.22
CA LEU A 134 17.40 17.23 6.29
C LEU A 134 17.41 18.65 6.89
N TYR A 135 18.55 19.36 6.83
CA TYR A 135 18.64 20.74 7.28
C TYR A 135 17.65 21.68 6.55
N ARG A 136 17.24 21.34 5.31
CA ARG A 136 16.30 22.15 4.51
C ARG A 136 14.90 22.22 5.09
N VAL A 137 14.52 21.31 6.00
CA VAL A 137 13.24 21.38 6.71
C VAL A 137 13.16 22.63 7.59
N ALA A 138 14.28 23.09 8.16
CA ALA A 138 14.33 24.20 9.11
C ALA A 138 15.04 25.46 8.56
N ASP A 139 15.80 25.33 7.47
CA ASP A 139 16.48 26.46 6.84
C ASP A 139 15.46 27.41 6.19
N PRO A 140 15.40 28.70 6.58
CA PRO A 140 14.40 29.65 6.08
C PRO A 140 14.38 29.83 4.56
N ARG A 141 15.45 29.45 3.85
CA ARG A 141 15.51 29.50 2.38
C ARG A 141 14.68 28.41 1.71
N TYR A 142 14.40 27.32 2.42
CA TYR A 142 13.79 26.10 1.87
C TYR A 142 12.57 25.61 2.64
N ALA A 143 12.46 25.97 3.92
CA ALA A 143 11.48 25.37 4.83
C ALA A 143 10.03 25.51 4.34
N ASP A 144 9.66 26.65 3.75
CA ASP A 144 8.31 26.87 3.20
C ASP A 144 8.00 25.94 2.01
N HIS A 145 8.99 25.66 1.14
CA HIS A 145 8.83 24.72 0.02
C HIS A 145 8.49 23.31 0.54
N TYR A 146 9.20 22.89 1.60
CA TYR A 146 8.97 21.62 2.26
C TYR A 146 7.87 21.66 3.33
N ARG A 147 7.11 22.77 3.43
CA ARG A 147 6.02 22.94 4.39
C ARG A 147 6.44 22.73 5.85
N HIS A 148 7.71 22.99 6.17
CA HIS A 148 8.32 22.69 7.47
C HIS A 148 8.14 21.20 7.87
N SER A 149 8.01 20.30 6.89
CA SER A 149 7.71 18.88 7.09
C SER A 149 8.89 18.00 6.65
N GLU A 150 9.36 17.18 7.59
CA GLU A 150 10.35 16.13 7.28
C GLU A 150 9.76 15.05 6.38
N ALA A 151 8.50 14.64 6.60
CA ALA A 151 7.82 13.67 5.76
C ALA A 151 7.77 14.12 4.29
N TYR A 152 7.40 15.38 4.07
CA TYR A 152 7.29 15.97 2.74
C TYR A 152 8.66 16.06 2.06
N LEU A 153 9.69 16.53 2.77
CA LEU A 153 11.06 16.54 2.25
C LEU A 153 11.53 15.14 1.86
N ARG A 154 11.31 14.13 2.71
CA ARG A 154 11.70 12.74 2.45
C ARG A 154 10.97 12.17 1.23
N ALA A 155 9.68 12.47 1.09
CA ALA A 155 8.89 12.04 -0.04
C ALA A 155 9.37 12.67 -1.36
N GLU A 156 9.66 13.97 -1.36
CA GLU A 156 10.19 14.67 -2.53
C GLU A 156 11.58 14.17 -2.91
N PHE A 157 12.50 14.05 -1.95
CA PHE A 157 13.85 13.52 -2.20
C PHE A 157 13.86 12.08 -2.67
N LEU A 158 12.94 11.23 -2.18
CA LEU A 158 12.77 9.87 -2.69
C LEU A 158 12.49 9.88 -4.19
N VAL A 159 11.53 10.69 -4.64
CA VAL A 159 11.16 10.76 -6.07
C VAL A 159 12.25 11.45 -6.88
N GLN A 160 12.79 12.57 -6.37
CA GLN A 160 13.83 13.33 -7.05
C GLN A 160 15.08 12.50 -7.29
N VAL A 161 15.61 11.81 -6.27
CA VAL A 161 16.82 10.99 -6.41
C VAL A 161 16.58 9.82 -7.36
N LEU A 162 15.41 9.18 -7.31
CA LEU A 162 15.08 8.11 -8.25
C LEU A 162 15.00 8.63 -9.70
N CYS A 163 14.38 9.77 -9.93
CA CYS A 163 14.19 10.30 -11.27
C CYS A 163 15.45 10.97 -11.84
N GLU A 164 16.09 11.84 -11.06
CA GLU A 164 17.18 12.70 -11.53
C GLU A 164 18.56 12.06 -11.36
N ASP A 165 18.83 11.40 -10.23
CA ASP A 165 20.17 10.88 -9.94
C ASP A 165 20.34 9.41 -10.33
N VAL A 166 19.29 8.60 -10.17
CA VAL A 166 19.28 7.21 -10.63
C VAL A 166 18.95 7.21 -12.11
N GLY A 167 17.86 7.84 -12.53
CA GLY A 167 17.42 7.88 -13.93
C GLY A 167 16.18 7.03 -14.21
N VAL A 168 15.41 6.70 -13.16
CA VAL A 168 14.07 6.11 -13.30
C VAL A 168 13.20 7.11 -14.07
N LYS A 169 12.53 6.65 -15.13
CA LYS A 169 11.80 7.52 -16.06
C LYS A 169 10.46 6.93 -16.46
N TYR A 170 9.54 7.80 -16.82
CA TYR A 170 8.30 7.40 -17.48
C TYR A 170 8.58 6.95 -18.91
N ASN A 171 7.95 5.86 -19.33
CA ASN A 171 7.96 5.39 -20.70
C ASN A 171 7.01 6.26 -21.54
N LEU A 172 7.55 7.30 -22.16
CA LEU A 172 6.76 8.24 -22.97
C LEU A 172 6.07 7.57 -24.17
N ALA A 173 6.58 6.46 -24.68
CA ALA A 173 5.92 5.72 -25.76
C ALA A 173 4.59 5.08 -25.31
N ALA A 174 4.46 4.77 -24.02
CA ALA A 174 3.25 4.19 -23.44
C ALA A 174 2.21 5.24 -22.98
N LYS A 175 2.52 6.55 -23.05
CA LYS A 175 1.64 7.60 -22.53
C LYS A 175 0.26 7.61 -23.21
N ASP A 176 0.25 7.62 -24.54
CA ASP A 176 -0.97 7.74 -25.35
C ASP A 176 -1.38 6.39 -25.95
N ASN A 177 -0.49 5.40 -25.94
CA ASN A 177 -0.68 4.05 -26.45
C ASN A 177 -0.43 3.02 -25.35
N PHE A 178 -1.02 3.27 -24.18
CA PHE A 178 -0.90 2.35 -23.08
C PHE A 178 -1.58 1.02 -23.44
N ASP A 179 -0.81 -0.06 -23.49
CA ASP A 179 -1.32 -1.43 -23.50
C ASP A 179 -0.45 -2.31 -22.59
N PHE A 180 -1.00 -3.44 -22.16
CA PHE A 180 -0.32 -4.39 -21.29
C PHE A 180 0.42 -5.48 -22.06
N LYS A 181 0.62 -5.39 -23.38
CA LYS A 181 1.22 -6.49 -24.15
C LYS A 181 2.61 -6.84 -23.67
N ASP A 182 3.38 -5.82 -23.31
CA ASP A 182 4.70 -5.96 -22.69
C ASP A 182 4.58 -5.75 -21.17
N SER A 183 4.92 -6.77 -20.40
CA SER A 183 4.84 -6.70 -18.93
C SER A 183 5.74 -5.61 -18.33
N ARG A 184 6.79 -5.16 -19.02
CA ARG A 184 7.66 -4.06 -18.58
C ARG A 184 6.90 -2.74 -18.39
N VAL A 185 5.77 -2.57 -19.07
CA VAL A 185 4.92 -1.37 -18.94
C VAL A 185 4.20 -1.35 -17.59
N ALA A 186 3.78 -2.51 -17.09
CA ALA A 186 2.91 -2.66 -15.91
C ALA A 186 3.65 -3.07 -14.63
N PHE A 187 4.85 -3.62 -14.74
CA PHE A 187 5.63 -4.14 -13.62
C PHE A 187 6.97 -3.41 -13.47
N ILE A 188 7.52 -3.40 -12.25
CA ILE A 188 8.69 -2.58 -11.92
C ILE A 188 9.95 -2.97 -12.68
N HIS A 189 10.01 -4.20 -13.21
CA HIS A 189 11.18 -4.69 -13.94
C HIS A 189 11.46 -3.91 -15.23
N GLY A 190 10.47 -3.24 -15.84
CA GLY A 190 10.70 -2.34 -16.97
C GLY A 190 11.54 -1.09 -16.67
N MET A 191 11.75 -0.77 -15.39
CA MET A 191 12.60 0.33 -14.94
C MET A 191 13.96 -0.12 -14.40
N ILE A 192 14.16 -1.43 -14.22
CA ILE A 192 15.38 -1.98 -13.63
C ILE A 192 16.24 -2.51 -14.77
N PRO A 193 17.48 -2.02 -14.95
CA PRO A 193 18.35 -2.52 -16.00
C PRO A 193 18.74 -3.96 -15.72
N MET A 194 18.77 -4.78 -16.77
CA MET A 194 19.27 -6.15 -16.68
C MET A 194 20.78 -6.16 -16.39
N PRO A 195 21.36 -7.29 -15.92
CA PRO A 195 22.80 -7.39 -15.76
C PRO A 195 23.55 -7.06 -17.06
N GLY A 196 24.40 -6.02 -17.01
CA GLY A 196 25.15 -5.53 -18.17
C GLY A 196 24.49 -4.36 -18.92
N GLU A 197 23.24 -4.03 -18.61
CA GLU A 197 22.54 -2.86 -19.15
C GLU A 197 22.72 -1.62 -18.26
N THR A 198 22.36 -0.47 -18.82
CA THR A 198 22.25 0.81 -18.10
C THR A 198 20.80 1.26 -18.05
N LEU A 199 20.50 2.27 -17.21
CA LEU A 199 19.15 2.87 -17.16
C LEU A 199 18.72 3.57 -18.46
N LYS A 200 19.66 3.81 -19.39
CA LYS A 200 19.30 4.30 -20.73
C LYS A 200 18.59 3.22 -21.54
N ASP A 201 18.96 1.96 -21.31
CA ASP A 201 18.44 0.79 -22.02
C ASP A 201 17.10 0.34 -21.45
N ALA A 202 16.85 0.60 -20.17
CA ALA A 202 15.55 0.36 -19.54
C ALA A 202 14.43 1.19 -20.22
N PRO A 203 13.31 0.57 -20.63
CA PRO A 203 12.21 1.26 -21.32
C PRO A 203 11.53 2.31 -20.44
N GLY A 204 11.62 2.17 -19.11
CA GLY A 204 10.94 3.02 -18.15
C GLY A 204 9.60 2.43 -17.69
N GLY A 205 8.96 3.12 -16.77
CA GLY A 205 7.70 2.69 -16.15
C GLY A 205 6.50 3.52 -16.61
N THR A 206 5.34 3.22 -16.05
CA THR A 206 4.11 3.99 -16.27
C THR A 206 3.43 4.33 -14.95
N CYS A 207 2.21 4.86 -15.01
CA CYS A 207 1.37 4.99 -13.82
C CYS A 207 1.06 3.64 -13.14
N ALA A 208 1.16 2.51 -13.84
CA ALA A 208 0.96 1.20 -13.24
C ALA A 208 2.18 0.70 -12.43
N SER A 209 3.40 1.11 -12.80
CA SER A 209 4.64 0.56 -12.23
C SER A 209 5.49 1.55 -11.44
N MET A 210 5.54 2.84 -11.82
CA MET A 210 6.34 3.84 -11.10
C MET A 210 5.91 4.02 -9.63
N PRO A 211 4.60 4.08 -9.28
CA PRO A 211 4.18 4.13 -7.88
C PRO A 211 4.66 2.92 -7.06
N VAL A 212 4.68 1.72 -7.68
CA VAL A 212 5.16 0.49 -7.04
C VAL A 212 6.65 0.59 -6.78
N MET A 213 7.43 1.09 -7.74
CA MET A 213 8.88 1.32 -7.61
C MET A 213 9.20 2.27 -6.44
N VAL A 214 8.55 3.44 -6.42
CA VAL A 214 8.73 4.44 -5.36
C VAL A 214 8.35 3.86 -4.00
N THR A 215 7.23 3.12 -3.93
CA THR A 215 6.79 2.47 -2.70
C THR A 215 7.79 1.42 -2.22
N ALA A 216 8.33 0.59 -3.13
CA ALA A 216 9.32 -0.44 -2.80
C ALA A 216 10.62 0.14 -2.23
N VAL A 217 11.13 1.22 -2.84
CA VAL A 217 12.34 1.92 -2.36
C VAL A 217 12.05 2.65 -1.05
N GLY A 218 10.92 3.35 -0.93
CA GLY A 218 10.55 4.03 0.31
C GLY A 218 10.32 3.08 1.49
N ARG A 219 9.73 1.90 1.28
CA ARG A 219 9.58 0.88 2.34
C ARG A 219 10.92 0.34 2.82
N ARG A 220 11.93 0.23 1.94
CA ARG A 220 13.33 -0.07 2.34
C ARG A 220 13.95 1.04 3.20
N LEU A 221 13.39 2.24 3.20
CA LEU A 221 13.79 3.35 4.09
C LEU A 221 12.97 3.41 5.38
N GLY A 222 12.02 2.47 5.56
CA GLY A 222 11.06 2.49 6.66
C GLY A 222 9.95 3.54 6.50
N TYR A 223 9.80 4.14 5.32
CA TYR A 223 8.76 5.14 5.09
C TYR A 223 7.37 4.47 5.04
N PRO A 224 6.32 5.12 5.57
CA PRO A 224 4.98 4.56 5.66
C PRO A 224 4.23 4.71 4.32
N LEU A 225 4.82 4.22 3.22
CA LEU A 225 4.24 4.34 1.88
C LEU A 225 3.27 3.21 1.57
N LYS A 226 2.12 3.60 1.00
CA LYS A 226 1.06 2.72 0.52
C LYS A 226 0.76 3.05 -0.93
N LEU A 227 0.32 2.06 -1.69
CA LEU A 227 -0.35 2.35 -2.96
C LEU A 227 -1.76 2.87 -2.68
N ALA A 228 -2.28 3.66 -3.60
CA ALA A 228 -3.68 4.05 -3.66
C ALA A 228 -4.09 4.11 -5.14
N THR A 229 -5.39 3.92 -5.40
CA THR A 229 -5.92 3.85 -6.76
C THR A 229 -7.06 4.83 -6.97
N THR A 230 -7.19 5.30 -8.20
CA THR A 230 -8.41 5.86 -8.77
C THR A 230 -8.75 5.05 -10.03
N GLN A 231 -9.82 5.39 -10.74
CA GLN A 231 -10.14 4.69 -11.98
C GLN A 231 -9.00 4.87 -12.98
N GLY A 232 -8.35 3.76 -13.35
CA GLY A 232 -7.27 3.77 -14.33
C GLY A 232 -6.05 4.59 -13.92
N HIS A 233 -5.72 4.66 -12.62
CA HIS A 233 -4.44 5.24 -12.19
C HIS A 233 -4.05 4.72 -10.81
N ILE A 234 -2.75 4.49 -10.62
CA ILE A 234 -2.15 4.14 -9.34
C ILE A 234 -1.25 5.31 -8.94
N PHE A 235 -1.27 5.66 -7.66
CA PHE A 235 -0.38 6.67 -7.09
C PHE A 235 0.12 6.21 -5.72
N VAL A 236 1.10 6.92 -5.18
CA VAL A 236 1.66 6.61 -3.86
C VAL A 236 0.99 7.48 -2.82
N ARG A 237 0.81 6.97 -1.60
CA ARG A 237 0.38 7.73 -0.45
C ARG A 237 1.37 7.57 0.68
N TRP A 238 1.81 8.70 1.24
CA TRP A 238 2.39 8.73 2.56
C TRP A 238 1.27 8.54 3.56
N ASP A 239 1.29 7.46 4.34
CA ASP A 239 0.23 7.10 5.29
C ASP A 239 0.84 6.83 6.68
N GLY A 240 1.41 7.89 7.24
CA GLY A 240 2.23 7.85 8.45
C GLY A 240 1.50 8.20 9.74
N GLN A 241 0.18 8.38 9.74
CA GLN A 241 -0.57 8.93 10.89
C GLN A 241 -0.24 8.25 12.23
N ASN A 242 -0.01 6.94 12.21
CA ASN A 242 0.31 6.11 13.38
C ASN A 242 1.79 5.69 13.45
N HIS A 243 2.67 6.35 12.70
CA HIS A 243 4.08 5.99 12.60
C HIS A 243 4.83 6.27 13.92
N ALA A 244 5.79 5.40 14.26
CA ALA A 244 6.57 5.51 15.50
C ALA A 244 7.34 6.84 15.58
N ASN A 245 7.93 7.27 14.46
CA ASN A 245 8.56 8.58 14.34
C ASN A 245 7.51 9.69 14.20
N PRO A 246 7.38 10.62 15.17
CA PRO A 246 6.39 11.70 15.12
C PRO A 246 6.59 12.68 13.96
N ALA A 247 7.82 12.87 13.48
CA ALA A 247 8.11 13.73 12.33
C ALA A 247 7.52 13.19 11.02
N TRP A 248 7.06 11.94 11.02
CA TRP A 248 6.50 11.25 9.85
C TRP A 248 4.98 11.07 9.96
N ARG A 249 4.33 11.60 11.01
CA ARG A 249 2.89 11.45 11.28
C ARG A 249 2.03 12.39 10.45
N GLU A 250 2.10 12.18 9.15
CA GLU A 250 1.34 12.91 8.16
C GLU A 250 0.62 11.93 7.22
N ARG A 251 -0.33 12.45 6.45
CA ARG A 251 -0.97 11.71 5.36
C ARG A 251 -1.14 12.62 4.16
N PHE A 252 -0.55 12.25 3.03
CA PHE A 252 -0.70 12.98 1.77
C PHE A 252 -0.45 12.08 0.56
N ASN A 253 -1.03 12.44 -0.58
CA ASN A 253 -0.82 11.71 -1.83
C ASN A 253 0.44 12.18 -2.53
N MET A 254 1.04 11.29 -3.30
CA MET A 254 2.25 11.49 -4.08
C MET A 254 1.97 10.99 -5.51
N GLU A 255 1.86 11.94 -6.42
CA GLU A 255 1.96 11.68 -7.84
C GLU A 255 3.44 11.66 -8.22
N VAL A 256 3.87 10.57 -8.86
CA VAL A 256 5.29 10.26 -9.05
C VAL A 256 5.66 9.95 -10.50
N THR A 257 4.69 10.00 -11.42
CA THR A 257 4.91 9.66 -12.84
C THR A 257 5.63 10.74 -13.62
N ASN A 258 5.65 11.98 -13.13
CA ASN A 258 6.30 13.12 -13.78
C ASN A 258 6.97 14.04 -12.75
N GLY A 259 7.87 13.46 -11.95
CA GLY A 259 8.44 14.12 -10.77
C GLY A 259 7.48 14.05 -9.58
N PHE A 260 7.76 14.83 -8.54
CA PHE A 260 6.98 14.84 -7.30
C PHE A 260 5.87 15.90 -7.36
N ALA A 261 4.63 15.47 -7.21
CA ALA A 261 3.51 16.36 -6.93
C ALA A 261 2.62 15.77 -5.84
N SER A 262 1.93 16.63 -5.09
CA SER A 262 1.05 16.22 -4.00
C SER A 262 -0.27 16.96 -4.09
N PHE A 263 -1.35 16.21 -4.29
CA PHE A 263 -2.70 16.71 -4.43
C PHE A 263 -3.62 16.00 -3.43
N GLU A 264 -4.64 16.69 -2.93
CA GLU A 264 -5.64 16.10 -2.03
C GLU A 264 -6.54 15.08 -2.76
N ASP A 265 -7.26 14.24 -2.00
CA ASP A 265 -8.14 13.22 -2.56
C ASP A 265 -9.21 13.81 -3.51
N ASP A 266 -9.70 15.03 -3.25
CA ASP A 266 -10.67 15.71 -4.11
C ASP A 266 -10.15 15.99 -5.52
N TYR A 267 -8.83 16.18 -5.70
CA TYR A 267 -8.23 16.31 -7.02
C TYR A 267 -8.44 15.01 -7.83
N TYR A 268 -8.14 13.86 -7.22
CA TYR A 268 -8.23 12.54 -7.85
C TYR A 268 -9.66 12.02 -8.05
N LYS A 269 -10.68 12.73 -7.52
CA LYS A 269 -12.09 12.50 -7.90
C LYS A 269 -12.41 13.05 -9.28
N THR A 270 -11.59 13.95 -9.80
CA THR A 270 -11.80 14.59 -11.11
C THR A 270 -10.76 14.17 -12.15
N TRP A 271 -9.61 13.69 -11.70
CA TRP A 271 -8.49 13.29 -12.52
C TRP A 271 -8.03 11.85 -12.17
N PRO A 272 -7.66 11.02 -13.15
CA PRO A 272 -7.66 11.30 -14.58
C PRO A 272 -9.07 11.23 -15.21
N PHE A 273 -9.99 10.56 -14.52
CA PHE A 273 -11.40 10.49 -14.89
C PHE A 273 -12.26 10.97 -13.74
N LYS A 274 -13.41 11.56 -14.07
CA LYS A 274 -14.39 11.97 -13.07
C LYS A 274 -15.01 10.73 -12.42
N LEU A 275 -14.85 10.61 -11.11
CA LEU A 275 -15.46 9.57 -10.29
C LEU A 275 -16.77 10.06 -9.68
N SER A 276 -17.74 9.16 -9.56
CA SER A 276 -18.88 9.36 -8.66
C SER A 276 -18.52 8.93 -7.24
N ASP A 277 -19.20 9.46 -6.22
CA ASP A 277 -19.04 8.99 -4.84
C ASP A 277 -19.36 7.50 -4.70
N TYR A 278 -20.31 7.00 -5.51
CA TYR A 278 -20.61 5.58 -5.60
C TYR A 278 -19.40 4.79 -6.08
N ASP A 279 -18.71 5.22 -7.15
CA ASP A 279 -17.53 4.52 -7.66
C ASP A 279 -16.38 4.53 -6.65
N VAL A 280 -16.16 5.67 -5.98
CA VAL A 280 -15.18 5.80 -4.90
C VAL A 280 -15.45 4.79 -3.80
N GLN A 281 -16.70 4.72 -3.32
CA GLN A 281 -17.09 3.81 -2.26
C GLN A 281 -17.04 2.33 -2.70
N ALA A 282 -17.60 2.02 -3.87
CA ALA A 282 -17.75 0.65 -4.34
C ALA A 282 -16.41 0.00 -4.72
N ASN A 283 -15.47 0.76 -5.31
CA ASN A 283 -14.16 0.25 -5.69
C ASN A 283 -13.08 0.55 -4.64
N ARG A 284 -13.44 1.23 -3.56
CA ARG A 284 -12.52 1.67 -2.50
C ARG A 284 -11.38 2.52 -3.06
N TYR A 285 -11.69 3.38 -4.04
CA TYR A 285 -10.71 4.32 -4.57
C TYR A 285 -10.31 5.34 -3.50
N LEU A 286 -9.12 5.92 -3.66
CA LEU A 286 -8.56 6.93 -2.77
C LEU A 286 -8.35 6.43 -1.33
N LEU A 287 -8.35 5.12 -1.10
CA LEU A 287 -7.93 4.48 0.14
C LEU A 287 -6.53 3.88 -0.03
N SER A 288 -5.78 3.85 1.06
CA SER A 288 -4.49 3.17 1.11
C SER A 288 -4.73 1.67 0.97
N LEU A 289 -4.04 1.03 0.03
CA LEU A 289 -4.13 -0.40 -0.17
C LEU A 289 -3.46 -1.15 0.99
N SER A 290 -4.12 -2.21 1.44
CA SER A 290 -3.51 -3.29 2.22
C SER A 290 -2.61 -4.16 1.33
N PRO A 291 -1.67 -4.94 1.90
CA PRO A 291 -0.82 -5.86 1.13
C PRO A 291 -1.62 -6.85 0.26
N GLN A 292 -2.78 -7.29 0.76
CA GLN A 292 -3.73 -8.12 0.02
C GLN A 292 -4.28 -7.39 -1.22
N GLU A 293 -4.71 -6.14 -1.05
CA GLU A 293 -5.21 -5.32 -2.16
C GLU A 293 -4.08 -4.95 -3.15
N GLU A 294 -2.84 -4.77 -2.69
CA GLU A 294 -1.67 -4.58 -3.57
C GLU A 294 -1.43 -5.81 -4.46
N LEU A 295 -1.47 -7.02 -3.88
CA LEU A 295 -1.36 -8.27 -4.63
C LEU A 295 -2.52 -8.44 -5.63
N THR A 296 -3.75 -8.07 -5.25
CA THR A 296 -4.91 -8.06 -6.16
C THR A 296 -4.62 -7.22 -7.41
N GLU A 297 -4.09 -6.00 -7.25
CA GLU A 297 -3.78 -5.13 -8.39
C GLU A 297 -2.69 -5.73 -9.30
N PHE A 298 -1.67 -6.39 -8.73
CA PHE A 298 -0.62 -7.02 -9.53
C PHE A 298 -1.11 -8.25 -10.30
N LEU A 299 -2.01 -9.04 -9.71
CA LEU A 299 -2.67 -10.16 -10.37
C LEU A 299 -3.64 -9.68 -11.47
N ALA A 300 -4.33 -8.56 -11.24
CA ALA A 300 -5.14 -7.91 -12.27
C ALA A 300 -4.29 -7.43 -13.45
N ALA A 301 -3.16 -6.75 -13.18
CA ALA A 301 -2.21 -6.33 -14.21
C ALA A 301 -1.66 -7.53 -15.02
N ARG A 302 -1.38 -8.66 -14.36
CA ARG A 302 -1.02 -9.92 -15.02
C ARG A 302 -2.14 -10.41 -15.95
N GLY A 303 -3.39 -10.34 -15.49
CA GLY A 303 -4.57 -10.67 -16.29
C GLY A 303 -4.74 -9.76 -17.50
N HIS A 304 -4.53 -8.45 -17.34
CA HIS A 304 -4.58 -7.48 -18.43
C HIS A 304 -3.52 -7.77 -19.49
N CYS A 305 -2.29 -8.10 -19.08
CA CYS A 305 -1.24 -8.53 -20.00
C CYS A 305 -1.65 -9.77 -20.81
N GLY A 306 -2.25 -10.77 -20.15
CA GLY A 306 -2.83 -11.92 -20.84
C GLY A 306 -3.90 -11.55 -21.85
N LEU A 307 -4.81 -10.64 -21.48
CA LEU A 307 -5.91 -10.21 -22.32
C LEU A 307 -5.43 -9.49 -23.58
N ASP A 308 -4.49 -8.56 -23.45
CA ASP A 308 -3.95 -7.77 -24.56
C ASP A 308 -3.08 -8.60 -25.51
N ASN A 309 -2.55 -9.73 -25.04
CA ASN A 309 -1.87 -10.74 -25.85
C ASN A 309 -2.82 -11.82 -26.41
N GLY A 310 -4.14 -11.67 -26.25
CA GLY A 310 -5.13 -12.63 -26.75
C GLY A 310 -5.18 -13.95 -25.97
N GLN A 311 -4.49 -14.06 -24.84
CA GLN A 311 -4.47 -15.24 -23.98
C GLN A 311 -5.65 -15.23 -22.99
N ILE A 312 -6.88 -15.26 -23.52
CA ILE A 312 -8.11 -14.99 -22.76
C ILE A 312 -8.30 -15.95 -21.56
N ALA A 313 -8.06 -17.25 -21.74
CA ALA A 313 -8.19 -18.23 -20.66
C ALA A 313 -7.15 -18.01 -19.54
N PHE A 314 -5.93 -17.61 -19.90
CA PHE A 314 -4.90 -17.23 -18.94
C PHE A 314 -5.31 -15.96 -18.18
N ALA A 315 -5.84 -14.95 -18.87
CA ALA A 315 -6.37 -13.74 -18.26
C ALA A 315 -7.49 -14.05 -17.25
N ALA A 316 -8.46 -14.88 -17.63
CA ALA A 316 -9.56 -15.30 -16.75
C ALA A 316 -9.04 -15.95 -15.46
N ARG A 317 -8.03 -16.83 -15.54
CA ARG A 317 -7.39 -17.43 -14.36
C ARG A 317 -6.69 -16.40 -13.47
N CYS A 318 -6.01 -15.41 -14.06
CA CYS A 318 -5.37 -14.34 -13.30
C CYS A 318 -6.41 -13.46 -12.58
N TYR A 319 -7.51 -13.09 -13.24
CA TYR A 319 -8.61 -12.37 -12.60
C TYR A 319 -9.31 -13.19 -11.53
N GLU A 320 -9.41 -14.51 -11.69
CA GLU A 320 -9.90 -15.39 -10.63
C GLU A 320 -8.99 -15.32 -9.40
N ASN A 321 -7.67 -15.39 -9.60
CA ASN A 321 -6.70 -15.24 -8.51
C ASN A 321 -6.82 -13.87 -7.83
N ALA A 322 -6.95 -12.78 -8.60
CA ALA A 322 -7.18 -11.44 -8.04
C ALA A 322 -8.47 -11.39 -7.20
N CYS A 323 -9.57 -11.95 -7.71
CA CYS A 323 -10.84 -12.00 -6.99
C CYS A 323 -10.75 -12.79 -5.68
N ARG A 324 -9.90 -13.82 -5.57
CA ARG A 324 -9.73 -14.55 -4.29
C ARG A 324 -9.19 -13.66 -3.16
N TYR A 325 -8.36 -12.68 -3.50
CA TYR A 325 -7.83 -11.72 -2.54
C TYR A 325 -8.78 -10.55 -2.32
N ASP A 326 -9.51 -10.08 -3.33
CA ASP A 326 -10.52 -9.05 -3.11
C ASP A 326 -11.76 -9.25 -3.99
N MET A 327 -12.71 -10.02 -3.48
CA MET A 327 -14.03 -10.18 -4.12
C MET A 327 -14.92 -8.94 -3.95
N THR A 328 -14.55 -8.00 -3.08
CA THR A 328 -15.40 -6.84 -2.79
C THR A 328 -15.31 -5.79 -3.88
N ARG A 329 -14.19 -5.73 -4.61
CA ARG A 329 -13.99 -4.83 -5.76
C ARG A 329 -14.83 -5.26 -6.98
N PRO A 330 -15.81 -4.43 -7.41
CA PRO A 330 -16.61 -4.71 -8.60
C PRO A 330 -15.79 -4.87 -9.88
N ALA A 331 -14.70 -4.10 -10.01
CA ALA A 331 -13.87 -4.11 -11.21
C ALA A 331 -13.21 -5.48 -11.45
N CYS A 332 -12.62 -6.11 -10.42
CA CYS A 332 -12.05 -7.46 -10.48
C CYS A 332 -13.06 -8.49 -10.97
N ARG A 333 -14.28 -8.45 -10.42
CA ARG A 333 -15.38 -9.34 -10.83
C ARG A 333 -15.79 -9.11 -12.27
N ALA A 334 -15.86 -7.85 -12.70
CA ALA A 334 -16.23 -7.51 -14.07
C ALA A 334 -15.22 -8.08 -15.09
N TRP A 335 -13.91 -7.97 -14.82
CA TRP A 335 -12.87 -8.55 -15.70
C TRP A 335 -12.94 -10.07 -15.77
N LEU A 336 -13.10 -10.73 -14.62
CA LEU A 336 -13.24 -12.18 -14.58
C LEU A 336 -14.45 -12.63 -15.41
N VAL A 337 -15.62 -12.01 -15.22
CA VAL A 337 -16.84 -12.38 -15.95
C VAL A 337 -16.68 -12.17 -17.45
N ASP A 338 -16.14 -11.02 -17.86
CA ASP A 338 -15.92 -10.71 -19.29
C ASP A 338 -14.94 -11.72 -19.94
N ALA A 339 -13.78 -11.95 -19.32
CA ALA A 339 -12.81 -12.91 -19.84
C ALA A 339 -13.36 -14.34 -19.83
N ALA A 340 -14.08 -14.75 -18.78
CA ALA A 340 -14.62 -16.09 -18.67
C ALA A 340 -15.70 -16.37 -19.72
N MET A 341 -16.58 -15.41 -19.98
CA MET A 341 -17.60 -15.53 -21.03
C MET A 341 -16.99 -15.65 -22.42
N LYS A 342 -15.87 -14.95 -22.69
CA LYS A 342 -15.18 -14.98 -23.99
C LYS A 342 -14.48 -16.32 -24.29
N CYS A 343 -14.19 -17.15 -23.28
CA CYS A 343 -13.46 -18.40 -23.46
C CYS A 343 -14.09 -19.63 -22.77
N ASP A 344 -15.34 -19.54 -22.34
CA ASP A 344 -16.04 -20.57 -21.54
C ASP A 344 -15.23 -21.05 -20.31
N TYR A 345 -14.51 -20.12 -19.67
CA TYR A 345 -13.73 -20.44 -18.47
C TYR A 345 -14.64 -20.75 -17.29
N LYS A 346 -14.33 -21.83 -16.58
CA LYS A 346 -15.05 -22.25 -15.37
C LYS A 346 -14.18 -21.97 -14.15
N PRO A 347 -14.52 -20.97 -13.31
CA PRO A 347 -13.76 -20.67 -12.11
C PRO A 347 -13.65 -21.91 -11.21
N THR A 348 -12.46 -22.13 -10.67
CA THR A 348 -12.23 -23.22 -9.70
C THR A 348 -12.72 -22.87 -8.30
N THR A 349 -12.92 -21.57 -8.03
CA THR A 349 -13.47 -21.05 -6.78
C THR A 349 -15.00 -21.19 -6.78
N PRO A 350 -15.60 -21.98 -5.87
CA PRO A 350 -17.04 -22.28 -5.90
C PRO A 350 -17.94 -21.05 -5.83
N VAL A 351 -17.54 -20.02 -5.08
CA VAL A 351 -18.30 -18.76 -4.97
C VAL A 351 -18.33 -18.04 -6.32
N LEU A 352 -17.19 -17.91 -6.99
CA LEU A 352 -17.08 -17.27 -8.30
C LEU A 352 -17.78 -18.08 -9.39
N ALA A 353 -17.72 -19.41 -9.34
CA ALA A 353 -18.44 -20.29 -10.26
C ALA A 353 -19.97 -20.11 -10.15
N ARG A 354 -20.50 -20.03 -8.92
CA ARG A 354 -21.93 -19.74 -8.69
C ARG A 354 -22.32 -18.36 -9.21
N GLU A 355 -21.50 -17.36 -8.96
CA GLU A 355 -21.77 -16.00 -9.44
C GLU A 355 -21.77 -15.93 -10.97
N LEU A 356 -20.76 -16.50 -11.62
CA LEU A 356 -20.68 -16.53 -13.08
C LEU A 356 -21.90 -17.24 -13.68
N THR A 357 -22.31 -18.37 -13.09
CA THR A 357 -23.52 -19.09 -13.49
C THR A 357 -24.77 -18.22 -13.35
N GLN A 358 -24.90 -17.43 -12.28
CA GLN A 358 -26.05 -16.53 -12.09
C GLN A 358 -26.09 -15.40 -13.13
N ARG A 359 -24.94 -14.87 -13.54
CA ARG A 359 -24.85 -13.81 -14.57
C ARG A 359 -25.00 -14.33 -15.99
N MET A 360 -24.53 -15.55 -16.25
CA MET A 360 -24.66 -16.21 -17.56
C MET A 360 -26.05 -16.78 -17.82
N ARG A 361 -26.90 -16.91 -16.78
CA ARG A 361 -28.31 -17.23 -17.01
C ARG A 361 -28.87 -16.14 -17.92
N PRO A 362 -29.38 -16.49 -19.12
CA PRO A 362 -30.10 -15.52 -19.91
C PRO A 362 -31.11 -14.87 -18.99
N HIS A 363 -31.27 -13.55 -19.06
CA HIS A 363 -32.48 -12.91 -18.55
C HIS A 363 -33.64 -13.52 -19.35
N VAL A 364 -34.08 -14.71 -18.93
CA VAL A 364 -35.39 -15.23 -19.24
C VAL A 364 -36.26 -14.13 -18.68
N ALA A 365 -36.76 -13.29 -19.59
CA ALA A 365 -37.76 -12.30 -19.24
C ALA A 365 -38.75 -13.06 -18.38
N ARG A 366 -38.84 -12.70 -17.09
CA ARG A 366 -39.92 -13.18 -16.24
C ARG A 366 -41.16 -12.73 -16.98
N ARG A 367 -41.74 -13.60 -17.81
CA ARG A 367 -43.15 -13.53 -18.15
C ARG A 367 -43.80 -13.61 -16.79
N ASP A 368 -44.26 -12.47 -16.30
CA ASP A 368 -45.07 -12.41 -15.11
C ASP A 368 -46.22 -13.40 -15.35
N PRO A 369 -46.33 -14.50 -14.57
CA PRO A 369 -47.41 -15.46 -14.74
C PRO A 369 -48.79 -14.83 -14.50
N LEU A 370 -48.81 -13.62 -13.91
CA LEU A 370 -49.99 -12.81 -13.65
C LEU A 370 -50.16 -11.65 -14.65
N ALA A 371 -49.30 -11.51 -15.66
CA ALA A 371 -49.58 -10.65 -16.80
C ALA A 371 -50.71 -11.29 -17.63
N VAL A 372 -51.95 -11.05 -17.19
CA VAL A 372 -53.15 -11.30 -17.99
C VAL A 372 -53.00 -10.45 -19.24
N PRO A 373 -53.00 -11.04 -20.45
CA PRO A 373 -53.03 -10.24 -21.67
C PRO A 373 -54.33 -9.43 -21.65
N THR A 374 -54.21 -8.11 -21.51
CA THR A 374 -55.33 -7.19 -21.65
C THR A 374 -55.87 -7.31 -23.07
N PRO A 375 -57.15 -7.69 -23.28
CA PRO A 375 -57.77 -7.63 -24.60
C PRO A 375 -57.95 -6.15 -24.97
N GLY A 376 -56.96 -5.58 -25.66
CA GLY A 376 -56.95 -4.16 -25.99
C GLY A 376 -55.66 -3.61 -26.59
N ASP A 377 -54.54 -4.34 -26.49
CA ASP A 377 -53.24 -3.87 -27.02
C ASP A 377 -53.10 -4.09 -28.54
N ILE A 378 -54.03 -3.52 -29.31
CA ILE A 378 -53.78 -3.13 -30.69
C ILE A 378 -53.21 -1.71 -30.61
N ALA A 379 -51.88 -1.60 -30.71
CA ALA A 379 -51.21 -0.31 -30.75
C ALA A 379 -51.68 0.49 -31.97
N PRO A 380 -52.18 1.73 -31.81
CA PRO A 380 -52.27 2.65 -32.94
C PRO A 380 -50.86 2.98 -33.40
N SER A 381 -50.65 2.95 -34.70
CA SER A 381 -49.43 3.43 -35.37
C SER A 381 -49.16 4.88 -34.98
N VAL A 382 -48.19 5.11 -34.09
CA VAL A 382 -47.66 6.44 -33.79
C VAL A 382 -46.58 6.77 -34.84
N PRO A 383 -46.61 7.96 -35.47
CA PRO A 383 -45.56 8.37 -36.41
C PRO A 383 -44.23 8.61 -35.69
N ASP A 384 -43.13 8.33 -36.40
CA ASP A 384 -41.75 8.53 -35.97
C ASP A 384 -41.50 9.91 -35.33
N VAL A 385 -41.19 9.91 -34.03
CA VAL A 385 -40.56 11.05 -33.35
C VAL A 385 -39.07 10.70 -33.16
N PRO A 386 -38.14 11.35 -33.88
CA PRO A 386 -36.72 11.17 -33.64
C PRO A 386 -36.34 11.93 -32.36
N GLY A 387 -35.84 11.25 -31.33
CA GLY A 387 -35.06 11.93 -30.29
C GLY A 387 -35.14 11.47 -28.84
N ILE A 388 -35.76 10.34 -28.49
CA ILE A 388 -35.73 9.86 -27.09
C ILE A 388 -35.34 8.39 -27.05
N VAL A 389 -34.06 8.14 -26.78
CA VAL A 389 -33.52 6.81 -26.49
C VAL A 389 -33.94 6.44 -25.06
N PRO A 390 -34.62 5.30 -24.84
CA PRO A 390 -34.88 4.80 -23.49
C PRO A 390 -33.55 4.41 -22.83
N THR A 391 -33.22 5.03 -21.70
CA THR A 391 -32.08 4.64 -20.86
C THR A 391 -32.25 3.21 -20.36
N ARG A 392 -31.58 2.26 -21.02
CA ARG A 392 -31.39 0.90 -20.52
C ARG A 392 -30.58 0.94 -19.23
N ILE A 393 -31.18 0.43 -18.17
CA ILE A 393 -30.48 -0.04 -16.96
C ILE A 393 -29.48 -1.12 -17.40
N GLY A 394 -28.18 -0.89 -17.19
CA GLY A 394 -27.18 -1.96 -17.13
C GLY A 394 -26.13 -2.06 -18.24
N GLN A 395 -25.91 -1.04 -19.07
CA GLN A 395 -24.59 -0.94 -19.74
C GLN A 395 -23.57 -0.49 -18.69
N TRP A 396 -23.04 -1.46 -17.94
CA TRP A 396 -21.72 -1.28 -17.36
C TRP A 396 -20.81 -0.91 -18.53
N ARG A 397 -20.35 0.35 -18.56
CA ARG A 397 -19.24 0.73 -19.44
C ARG A 397 -18.20 -0.37 -19.24
N GLN A 398 -17.76 -0.97 -20.34
CA GLN A 398 -16.61 -1.89 -20.34
C GLN A 398 -15.62 -1.33 -19.32
N PRO A 399 -15.16 -2.11 -18.33
CA PRO A 399 -14.19 -1.62 -17.37
C PRO A 399 -12.88 -1.38 -18.12
N HIS A 400 -12.79 -0.23 -18.76
CA HIS A 400 -11.64 0.28 -19.46
C HIS A 400 -10.68 0.73 -18.36
N LEU A 401 -9.68 -0.09 -18.05
CA LEU A 401 -8.59 0.35 -17.20
C LEU A 401 -7.50 0.82 -18.11
N LEU A 402 -7.17 2.10 -17.90
CA LEU A 402 -6.17 2.82 -18.65
C LEU A 402 -6.68 3.02 -20.08
N LEU A 403 -7.67 3.90 -20.22
CA LEU A 403 -7.99 4.45 -21.54
C LEU A 403 -6.67 5.00 -22.13
N PRO A 404 -6.38 4.71 -23.41
CA PRO A 404 -5.29 5.38 -24.11
C PRO A 404 -5.40 6.90 -23.89
N GLY A 405 -4.30 7.53 -23.48
CA GLY A 405 -4.24 8.98 -23.28
C GLY A 405 -4.72 9.47 -21.91
N VAL A 406 -4.36 8.80 -20.81
CA VAL A 406 -4.49 9.40 -19.47
C VAL A 406 -3.72 10.73 -19.45
N PRO A 407 -4.39 11.88 -19.32
CA PRO A 407 -3.72 13.17 -19.36
C PRO A 407 -2.79 13.26 -18.17
N GLN A 408 -1.53 13.61 -18.38
CA GLN A 408 -0.59 13.83 -17.27
C GLN A 408 -1.14 14.91 -16.33
N PRO A 409 -0.95 14.78 -15.01
CA PRO A 409 -1.32 15.84 -14.11
C PRO A 409 -0.48 17.08 -14.45
N PRO A 410 -1.01 18.30 -14.22
CA PRO A 410 -0.27 19.51 -14.47
C PRO A 410 1.02 19.48 -13.64
N SER A 411 2.16 19.74 -14.28
CA SER A 411 3.43 19.84 -13.56
C SER A 411 3.33 20.95 -12.51
N PRO A 412 3.68 20.71 -11.24
CA PRO A 412 3.70 21.77 -10.23
C PRO A 412 4.76 22.84 -10.56
N TYR A 413 5.72 22.52 -11.45
CA TYR A 413 6.75 23.42 -11.95
C TYR A 413 6.42 24.03 -13.32
N ALA A 414 5.22 23.83 -13.85
CA ALA A 414 4.79 24.58 -15.03
C ALA A 414 4.81 26.08 -14.68
N PRO A 415 5.58 26.92 -15.41
CA PRO A 415 5.61 28.35 -15.13
C PRO A 415 4.18 28.88 -15.20
N LYS A 416 3.69 29.46 -14.10
CA LYS A 416 2.38 30.13 -14.10
C LYS A 416 2.42 31.20 -15.21
N PRO A 417 1.38 31.32 -16.06
CA PRO A 417 1.32 32.44 -16.98
C PRO A 417 1.49 33.74 -16.19
N PRO A 418 2.30 34.70 -16.67
CA PRO A 418 2.59 35.92 -15.92
C PRO A 418 1.26 36.59 -15.54
N GLN A 419 1.01 36.72 -14.24
CA GLN A 419 -0.17 37.46 -13.79
C GLN A 419 0.03 38.92 -14.18
N PRO A 420 -0.95 39.56 -14.85
CA PRO A 420 -0.85 40.96 -15.18
C PRO A 420 -0.88 41.78 -13.90
N GLY A 421 0.25 42.41 -13.54
CA GLY A 421 0.25 43.57 -12.65
C GLY A 421 1.12 43.56 -11.40
N THR A 422 2.00 42.59 -11.15
CA THR A 422 2.97 42.69 -10.04
C THR A 422 4.41 42.47 -10.50
N PRO A 423 5.33 43.44 -10.29
CA PRO A 423 6.76 43.21 -10.47
C PRO A 423 7.21 42.17 -9.43
N GLN A 424 7.56 40.96 -9.87
CA GLN A 424 8.19 40.00 -8.96
C GLN A 424 9.65 40.39 -8.73
N PRO A 425 10.14 40.37 -7.47
CA PRO A 425 11.57 40.36 -7.20
C PRO A 425 12.16 39.09 -7.81
N GLY A 426 13.25 39.22 -8.57
CA GLY A 426 13.83 38.11 -9.34
C GLY A 426 14.14 36.89 -8.48
N PHE A 427 13.39 35.81 -8.69
CA PHE A 427 13.80 34.48 -8.26
C PHE A 427 14.93 34.00 -9.18
N PRO A 428 16.04 33.44 -8.65
CA PRO A 428 17.05 32.81 -9.47
C PRO A 428 16.47 31.58 -10.16
N ASN A 429 16.79 31.44 -11.45
CA ASN A 429 16.37 30.36 -12.33
C ASN A 429 16.97 29.03 -11.83
N TYR A 430 16.15 28.09 -11.37
CA TYR A 430 16.57 26.84 -10.69
C TYR A 430 17.14 25.75 -11.62
N HIS A 431 17.54 26.08 -12.86
CA HIS A 431 18.21 25.13 -13.76
C HIS A 431 19.74 25.19 -13.72
N GLN A 432 20.34 25.75 -12.66
CA GLN A 432 21.79 25.64 -12.47
C GLN A 432 22.13 24.23 -11.97
N THR A 433 22.53 23.37 -12.91
CA THR A 433 23.25 22.14 -12.63
C THR A 433 24.43 22.46 -11.71
N TYR A 434 24.40 21.91 -10.49
CA TYR A 434 25.49 22.08 -9.54
C TYR A 434 26.72 21.35 -10.08
N GLN A 435 27.65 22.08 -10.69
CA GLN A 435 28.95 21.52 -11.04
C GLN A 435 29.76 21.33 -9.75
N LEU A 436 30.15 20.09 -9.48
CA LEU A 436 31.07 19.78 -8.38
C LEU A 436 32.38 20.58 -8.57
N PRO A 437 33.00 21.09 -7.48
CA PRO A 437 34.30 21.75 -7.58
C PRO A 437 35.33 20.79 -8.16
N VAL A 438 36.00 21.20 -9.23
CA VAL A 438 37.15 20.48 -9.79
C VAL A 438 38.30 20.57 -8.78
N PRO A 439 38.88 19.45 -8.33
CA PRO A 439 40.03 19.48 -7.42
C PRO A 439 41.19 20.25 -8.06
N GLY A 440 41.64 21.33 -7.41
CA GLY A 440 42.88 22.03 -7.78
C GLY A 440 42.78 23.51 -8.20
N GLN A 441 41.62 24.17 -8.10
CA GLN A 441 41.59 25.63 -8.27
C GLN A 441 41.85 26.38 -6.94
N PRO A 442 42.77 27.37 -6.94
CA PRO A 442 42.97 28.23 -5.79
C PRO A 442 41.77 29.17 -5.58
N ARG A 443 41.46 29.43 -4.31
CA ARG A 443 40.30 30.23 -3.88
C ARG A 443 40.42 31.71 -4.26
#